data_AF-A0A7C4ID65-F1
#
_entry.id   AF-A0A7C4ID65-F1
#
_cell.length_a   1.000
_cell.length_b   1.000
_cell.length_c   1.000
_cell.angle_alpha   90.00
_cell.angle_beta   90.00
_cell.angle_gamma   90.00
#
_symmetry.space_group_name_H-M   'P 1'
#
loop_
_entity.id
_entity.type
_entity.pdbx_description
1 polymer ?
#
loop_
_entity_poly.entity_id
_entity_poly.type
_entity_poly.pdbx_seq_one_letter_code
_entity_poly.pdbx_strand_id
1 'polypeptide(L)' 'MSTIYNPESDLTAQIERLELEARDIRRKLQQAHLPEDKRVLERQLKEVEHEVELLKAKLP' A
#
# COMPACT_ATOMS: atom_id res chain seq x y z
N MET A 1 29.89 -9.28 10.53
CA MET A 1 29.02 -8.15 10.14
C MET A 1 27.68 -8.35 10.81
N SER A 2 27.35 -7.55 11.82
CA SER A 2 26.05 -7.62 12.49
C SER A 2 25.08 -6.78 11.67
N THR A 3 24.27 -7.41 10.82
CA THR A 3 23.05 -6.79 10.31
C THR A 3 22.17 -6.52 11.53
N ILE A 4 22.19 -5.28 12.01
CA ILE A 4 21.30 -4.84 13.08
C ILE A 4 19.90 -4.97 12.51
N TYR A 5 19.17 -6.00 12.96
CA TYR A 5 17.76 -6.15 12.65
C TYR A 5 17.05 -4.93 13.24
N ASN A 6 16.59 -4.03 12.38
CA ASN A 6 15.76 -2.91 12.76
C ASN A 6 14.33 -3.17 12.28
N PRO A 7 13.43 -3.66 13.15
CA PRO A 7 12.05 -3.96 12.78
C PRO A 7 11.30 -2.71 12.28
N GLU A 8 11.69 -1.50 12.71
CA GLU A 8 11.10 -0.26 12.19
C GLU A 8 11.52 0.01 10.74
N SER A 9 12.74 -0.36 10.36
CA SER A 9 13.20 -0.28 8.97
C SER A 9 12.44 -1.25 8.07
N ASP A 10 12.14 -2.45 8.56
CA ASP A 10 11.32 -3.42 7.83
C ASP A 10 9.87 -2.93 7.65
N LEU A 11 9.26 -2.38 8.72
CA LEU A 11 7.92 -1.79 8.65
C LEU A 11 7.87 -0.59 7.71
N THR A 12 8.87 0.29 7.76
CA THR A 12 8.96 1.46 6.88
C THR A 12 9.09 1.03 5.42
N ALA A 13 9.97 0.07 5.12
CA ALA A 13 10.13 -0.47 3.77
C ALA A 13 8.88 -1.22 3.27
N GLN A 14 8.06 -1.76 4.17
CA GLN A 14 6.77 -2.36 3.82
C GLN A 14 5.72 -1.28 3.51
N ILE A 15 5.64 -0.22 4.32
CA ILE A 15 4.77 0.93 4.09
C ILE A 15 5.07 1.57 2.73
N GLU A 16 6.34 1.84 2.42
CA GLU A 16 6.74 2.44 1.15
C GLU A 16 6.32 1.59 -0.05
N ARG A 17 6.44 0.26 0.06
CA ARG A 17 5.99 -0.67 -1.00
C ARG A 17 4.48 -0.60 -1.22
N LEU A 18 3.69 -0.62 -0.14
CA LEU A 18 2.24 -0.52 -0.23
C LEU A 18 1.78 0.86 -0.75
N GLU A 19 2.47 1.94 -0.40
CA GLU A 19 2.19 3.28 -0.93
C GLU A 19 2.46 3.37 -2.44
N LEU A 20 3.52 2.72 -2.94
CA LEU A 20 3.76 2.60 -4.37
C LEU A 20 2.66 1.80 -5.07
N GLU A 21 2.21 0.70 -4.47
CA GLU A 21 1.11 -0.10 -4.99
C GLU A 21 -0.20 0.70 -5.04
N ALA A 22 -0.55 1.43 -3.98
CA ALA A 22 -1.72 2.31 -3.95
C ALA A 22 -1.65 3.37 -5.06
N ARG A 23 -0.46 3.94 -5.31
CA ARG A 23 -0.25 4.90 -6.41
C ARG A 23 -0.50 4.27 -7.77
N ASP A 24 -0.04 3.04 -7.98
CA ASP A 24 -0.22 2.32 -9.24
C ASP A 24 -1.69 1.90 -9.44
N ILE A 25 -2.39 1.47 -8.39
CA ILE A 25 -3.83 1.19 -8.43
C ILE A 25 -4.60 2.46 -8.79
N ARG A 26 -4.28 3.60 -8.18
CA ARG A 26 -4.89 4.90 -8.54
C ARG A 26 -4.68 5.26 -10.01
N ARG A 27 -3.49 5.00 -10.56
CA ARG A 27 -3.21 5.21 -12.00
C ARG A 27 -4.08 4.29 -12.86
N LYS A 28 -4.19 3.01 -12.51
CA LYS A 28 -5.04 2.04 -13.22
C LYS A 28 -6.51 2.45 -13.17
N LEU A 29 -6.99 2.96 -12.04
CA LEU A 29 -8.37 3.41 -11.84
C LEU A 29 -8.72 4.61 -12.75
N GLN A 30 -7.77 5.53 -12.94
CA GLN A 30 -7.93 6.64 -13.90
C GLN A 30 -8.05 6.15 -15.35
N GLN A 31 -7.38 5.05 -15.70
CA GLN A 31 -7.38 4.45 -17.03
C GLN A 31 -8.52 3.47 -17.26
N ALA A 32 -9.16 2.98 -16.18
CA ALA A 32 -10.26 2.03 -16.29
C ALA A 32 -11.49 2.70 -16.90
N HIS A 33 -12.07 2.07 -17.91
CA HIS A 33 -13.29 2.55 -18.58
C HIS A 33 -14.54 1.78 -18.13
N LEU A 34 -14.37 0.53 -17.71
CA LEU A 34 -15.47 -0.31 -17.26
C LEU A 34 -15.82 -0.03 -15.79
N PRO A 35 -17.11 0.13 -15.45
CA PRO A 35 -17.54 0.37 -14.07
C PRO A 35 -17.18 -0.79 -13.11
N GLU A 36 -17.16 -2.02 -13.62
CA GLU A 36 -16.83 -3.21 -12.84
C GLU A 36 -15.35 -3.21 -12.45
N ASP A 37 -14.45 -2.94 -13.40
CA ASP A 37 -13.02 -2.80 -13.13
C ASP A 37 -12.73 -1.68 -12.13
N LYS A 38 -13.43 -0.54 -12.25
CA LYS A 38 -13.31 0.55 -11.27
C LYS A 38 -13.69 0.10 -9.87
N ARG A 39 -14.80 -0.61 -9.70
CA ARG A 39 -15.23 -1.11 -8.38
C ARG A 39 -14.22 -2.08 -7.77
N VAL A 40 -13.62 -2.96 -8.59
CA VAL A 40 -12.58 -3.88 -8.14
C VAL A 40 -11.33 -3.10 -7.70
N LEU A 41 -10.86 -2.16 -8.53
CA LEU A 41 -9.69 -1.34 -8.23
C LEU A 41 -9.91 -0.42 -7.01
N GLU A 42 -11.11 0.13 -6.84
CA GLU A 42 -11.49 0.92 -5.65
C GLU A 42 -11.44 0.08 -4.38
N ARG A 43 -11.90 -1.17 -4.45
CA ARG A 43 -11.84 -2.09 -3.32
C ARG A 43 -10.39 -2.44 -2.97
N GLN A 44 -9.59 -2.80 -3.98
CA GLN A 44 -8.16 -3.09 -3.79
C GLN A 44 -7.41 -1.89 -3.21
N LEU A 45 -7.72 -0.67 -3.70
CA LEU A 45 -7.11 0.55 -3.19
C LEU A 45 -7.42 0.74 -1.69
N LYS A 46 -8.68 0.54 -1.28
CA LYS A 46 -9.07 0.65 0.13
C LYS A 46 -8.39 -0.39 1.01
N GLU A 47 -8.24 -1.61 0.51
CA GLU A 47 -7.56 -2.68 1.25
C GLU A 47 -6.07 -2.34 1.48
N VAL A 48 -5.38 -1.86 0.44
CA VAL A 48 -3.98 -1.41 0.54
C VAL A 48 -3.84 -0.18 1.44
N GLU A 49 -4.72 0.82 1.31
CA GLU A 49 -4.71 2.02 2.17
C GLU A 49 -4.94 1.65 3.64
N HIS A 50 -5.85 0.72 3.92
CA HIS A 50 -6.08 0.22 5.28
C HIS A 50 -4.86 -0.50 5.85
N GLU A 51 -4.17 -1.33 5.05
CA GLU A 51 -2.95 -2.00 5.50
C GLU A 51 -1.83 -1.00 5.81
N VAL A 52 -1.68 0.05 4.99
CA VAL A 52 -0.75 1.16 5.26
C VAL A 52 -1.07 1.83 6.59
N GLU A 53 -2.34 2.14 6.87
CA GLU A 53 -2.75 2.75 8.14
C GLU A 53 -2.43 1.85 9.34
N LEU A 54 -2.72 0.55 9.23
CA LEU A 54 -2.41 -0.43 10.28
C LEU A 54 -0.91 -0.55 10.55
N LEU A 55 -0.07 -0.47 9.50
CA LEU A 55 1.38 -0.49 9.66
C LEU A 55 1.93 0.82 10.23
N LYS A 56 1.40 1.97 9.79
CA LYS A 56 1.74 3.29 10.34
C LYS A 56 1.41 3.38 11.83
N ALA A 57 0.28 2.81 12.25
CA ALA A 57 -0.11 2.75 13.66
C ALA A 57 0.81 1.88 14.54
N LYS A 58 1.68 1.06 13.94
CA LYS A 58 2.67 0.23 14.65
C LYS A 58 4.05 0.89 14.75
N LEU A 59 4.28 1.98 14.02
CA LEU A 59 5.51 2.76 14.18
C LEU A 59 5.43 3.54 15.51
N PRO A 60 6.51 3.53 16.31
CA PRO A 60 6.56 4.24 17.60
C PRO A 60 6.62 5.77 17.47
#